data_AF-A0A562RW35-F1
#
_entry.id   AF-A0A562RW35-F1
#
_cell.length_a   1.000
_cell.length_b   1.000
_cell.length_c   1.000
_cell.angle_alpha   90.00
_cell.angle_beta   90.00
_cell.angle_gamma   90.00
#
_symmetry.space_group_name_H-M   'P 1'
#
loop_
_entity.id
_entity.type
_entity.pdbx_description
1 polymer ?
#
loop_
_entity_poly.entity_id
_entity_poly.type
_entity_poly.pdbx_seq_one_letter_code
_entity_poly.pdbx_strand_id
1 'polypeptide(L)'
;MTEWEDNKNEDFYRKLRVKIKDWAVSEAGRNNRWSEYILLAPDLFYLLCKLVVDPEVPAREKAKLAFAIAYFISPIDLLPEAILGPAGYLDDIVLATYALNSVMTRTPAHVLEKHWVGEEDLFETVRRVLDVADEMIGAGLIRKIRAMLGGK
;
A
#
# COMPACT_ATOMS: atom_id res chain seq x y z
N MET A 1 3.13 -21.72 -8.56
CA MET A 1 2.85 -20.77 -7.47
C MET A 1 1.58 -21.23 -6.81
N THR A 2 1.65 -21.62 -5.55
CA THR A 2 0.70 -22.53 -4.90
C THR A 2 -0.37 -21.78 -4.12
N GLU A 3 -1.53 -22.42 -3.94
CA GLU A 3 -2.64 -22.06 -3.04
C GLU A 3 -2.18 -21.61 -1.63
N TRP A 4 -0.98 -22.04 -1.20
CA TRP A 4 -0.33 -21.65 0.05
C TRP A 4 0.12 -20.19 0.12
N GLU A 5 0.58 -19.59 -1.00
CA GLU A 5 0.93 -18.17 -1.05
C GLU A 5 -0.33 -17.29 -1.08
N ASP A 6 -1.37 -17.73 -1.79
CA ASP A 6 -2.66 -17.05 -1.81
C ASP A 6 -3.29 -17.00 -0.40
N ASN A 7 -3.26 -18.12 0.34
CA ASN A 7 -3.75 -18.18 1.72
C ASN A 7 -2.97 -17.24 2.67
N LYS A 8 -1.65 -17.13 2.54
CA LYS A 8 -0.84 -16.21 3.36
C LYS A 8 -1.09 -14.74 3.03
N ASN A 9 -1.24 -14.41 1.75
CA ASN A 9 -1.55 -13.06 1.30
C ASN A 9 -2.92 -12.63 1.82
N GLU A 10 -3.93 -13.51 1.76
CA GLU A 10 -5.25 -13.25 2.33
C GLU A 10 -5.21 -13.04 3.85
N ASP A 11 -4.45 -13.86 4.57
CA ASP A 11 -4.28 -13.72 6.02
C ASP A 11 -3.61 -12.39 6.40
N PHE A 12 -2.53 -12.02 5.71
CA PHE A 12 -1.86 -10.74 5.91
C PHE A 12 -2.79 -9.58 5.58
N TYR A 13 -3.44 -9.62 4.42
CA TYR A 13 -4.40 -8.62 3.98
C TYR A 13 -5.53 -8.42 5.01
N ARG A 14 -6.14 -9.50 5.51
CA ARG A 14 -7.22 -9.41 6.51
C ARG A 14 -6.73 -8.77 7.81
N LYS A 15 -5.56 -9.19 8.31
CA LYS A 15 -4.95 -8.61 9.52
C LYS A 15 -4.62 -7.13 9.34
N LEU A 16 -4.04 -6.78 8.20
CA LEU A 16 -3.71 -5.40 7.83
C LEU A 16 -4.98 -4.53 7.78
N ARG A 17 -6.04 -5.03 7.12
CA ARG A 17 -7.32 -4.32 7.00
C ARG A 17 -7.98 -4.07 8.35
N VAL A 18 -7.97 -5.05 9.25
CA VAL A 18 -8.48 -4.89 10.63
C VAL A 18 -7.64 -3.86 11.39
N LYS A 19 -6.32 -4.01 11.41
CA LYS A 19 -5.38 -3.11 12.11
C LYS A 19 -5.53 -1.66 11.65
N ILE A 20 -5.64 -1.43 10.35
CA ILE A 20 -5.81 -0.09 9.75
C ILE A 20 -7.19 0.49 10.09
N LYS A 21 -8.27 -0.31 10.02
CA LYS A 21 -9.61 0.16 10.40
C LYS A 21 -9.70 0.54 11.87
N ASP A 22 -9.16 -0.29 12.76
CA ASP A 22 -9.13 -0.03 14.21
C ASP A 22 -8.33 1.23 14.52
N TRP A 23 -7.21 1.43 13.83
CA TRP A 23 -6.44 2.66 13.95
C TRP A 23 -7.18 3.88 13.41
N ALA A 24 -7.84 3.79 12.26
CA ALA A 24 -8.54 4.91 11.64
C ALA A 24 -9.67 5.46 12.55
N VAL A 25 -10.32 4.58 13.32
CA VAL A 25 -11.36 5.00 14.28
C VAL A 25 -10.81 5.47 15.63
N SER A 26 -9.52 5.29 15.90
CA SER A 26 -8.84 5.81 17.11
C SER A 26 -8.64 7.33 17.06
N GLU A 27 -8.30 7.95 18.19
CA GLU A 27 -7.97 9.38 18.23
C GLU A 27 -6.80 9.74 17.30
N ALA A 28 -5.77 8.89 17.24
CA ALA A 28 -4.62 9.09 16.36
C ALA A 28 -4.99 9.03 14.88
N GLY A 29 -5.92 8.15 14.49
CA GLY A 29 -6.43 8.06 13.12
C GLY A 29 -7.32 9.24 12.75
N ARG A 30 -8.30 9.56 13.61
CA ARG A 30 -9.24 10.69 13.39
C ARG A 30 -8.54 12.04 13.25
N ASN A 31 -7.43 12.23 13.97
CA ASN A 31 -6.64 13.47 13.92
C ASN A 31 -5.55 13.44 12.82
N ASN A 32 -5.46 12.37 12.02
CA ASN A 32 -4.48 12.25 10.95
C ASN A 32 -5.08 12.66 9.60
N ARG A 33 -4.53 13.71 8.99
CA ARG A 33 -4.97 14.22 7.68
C ARG A 33 -4.91 13.19 6.55
N TRP A 34 -4.13 12.13 6.71
CA TRP A 34 -3.92 11.08 5.71
C TRP A 34 -4.70 9.80 6.00
N SER A 35 -5.59 9.80 7.00
CA SER A 35 -6.29 8.59 7.43
C SER A 35 -7.07 7.92 6.29
N GLU A 36 -7.73 8.69 5.43
CA GLU A 36 -8.48 8.16 4.28
C GLU A 36 -7.58 7.44 3.27
N TYR A 37 -6.38 7.96 3.03
CA TYR A 37 -5.41 7.33 2.14
C TYR A 37 -4.82 6.06 2.77
N ILE A 38 -4.56 6.09 4.09
CA ILE A 38 -4.06 4.92 4.83
C ILE A 38 -5.07 3.77 4.81
N LEU A 39 -6.37 4.05 4.76
CA LEU A 39 -7.41 3.03 4.59
C LEU A 39 -7.31 2.25 3.27
N LEU A 40 -6.63 2.80 2.25
CA LEU A 40 -6.42 2.16 0.94
C LEU A 40 -5.30 1.11 0.97
N ALA A 41 -4.38 1.18 1.93
CA ALA A 41 -3.20 0.33 1.99
C ALA A 41 -3.48 -1.19 1.85
N PRO A 42 -4.48 -1.81 2.53
CA PRO A 42 -4.75 -3.23 2.39
C PRO A 42 -5.26 -3.58 0.99
N ASP A 43 -6.12 -2.76 0.40
CA ASP A 43 -6.73 -3.03 -0.91
C ASP A 43 -5.69 -2.86 -2.03
N LEU A 44 -4.82 -1.85 -1.92
CA LEU A 44 -3.66 -1.68 -2.79
C LEU A 44 -2.71 -2.88 -2.69
N PHE A 45 -2.35 -3.30 -1.48
CA PHE A 45 -1.48 -4.45 -1.26
C PHE A 45 -2.04 -5.72 -1.89
N TYR A 46 -3.35 -5.99 -1.68
CA TYR A 46 -4.01 -7.14 -2.29
C TYR A 46 -3.94 -7.10 -3.82
N LEU A 47 -4.21 -5.93 -4.41
CA LEU A 47 -4.13 -5.74 -5.86
C LEU A 47 -2.71 -5.99 -6.39
N LEU A 48 -1.66 -5.49 -5.71
CA LEU A 48 -0.27 -5.77 -6.09
C LEU A 48 0.00 -7.29 -6.13
N CYS A 49 -0.39 -8.00 -5.07
CA CYS A 49 -0.20 -9.45 -4.94
C CYS A 49 -0.93 -10.26 -6.02
N LYS A 50 -2.12 -9.83 -6.45
CA LYS A 50 -2.84 -10.49 -7.55
C LYS A 50 -2.24 -10.15 -8.92
N LEU A 51 -1.86 -8.90 -9.16
CA LEU A 51 -1.28 -8.47 -10.43
C LEU A 51 0.12 -9.05 -10.68
N VAL A 52 0.94 -9.24 -9.64
CA VAL A 52 2.31 -9.77 -9.83
C VAL A 52 2.30 -11.20 -10.38
N VAL A 53 1.27 -11.98 -10.09
CA VAL A 53 1.11 -13.35 -10.59
C VAL A 53 0.21 -13.46 -11.84
N ASP A 54 -0.52 -12.41 -12.20
CA ASP A 54 -1.44 -12.44 -13.33
C ASP A 54 -0.70 -12.58 -14.67
N PRO A 55 -1.01 -13.57 -15.53
CA PRO A 55 -0.29 -13.83 -16.77
C PRO A 55 -0.37 -12.69 -17.79
N GLU A 56 -1.39 -11.83 -17.72
CA GLU A 56 -1.60 -10.71 -18.65
C GLU A 56 -0.74 -9.48 -18.30
N VAL A 57 -0.12 -9.46 -17.11
CA VAL A 57 0.76 -8.37 -16.69
C VAL A 57 2.19 -8.57 -17.25
N PRO A 58 2.77 -7.58 -17.97
CA PRO A 58 4.12 -7.68 -18.51
C PRO A 58 5.19 -7.91 -17.43
N ALA A 59 6.21 -8.72 -17.73
CA ALA A 59 7.26 -9.09 -16.76
C ALA A 59 7.99 -7.88 -16.12
N ARG A 60 8.20 -6.81 -16.90
CA ARG A 60 8.80 -5.56 -16.39
C ARG A 60 7.93 -4.88 -15.34
N GLU A 61 6.61 -4.95 -15.49
CA GLU A 61 5.67 -4.38 -14.53
C GLU A 61 5.54 -5.28 -13.30
N LYS A 62 5.58 -6.61 -13.48
CA LYS A 62 5.70 -7.57 -12.36
C LYS A 62 6.90 -7.30 -11.47
N ALA A 63 8.05 -6.93 -12.03
CA ALA A 63 9.23 -6.56 -11.24
C ALA A 63 8.98 -5.34 -10.35
N LYS A 64 8.25 -4.33 -10.84
CA LYS A 64 7.88 -3.14 -10.04
C LYS A 64 6.87 -3.48 -8.95
N LEU A 65 5.88 -4.31 -9.28
CA LEU A 65 4.90 -4.83 -8.31
C LEU A 65 5.60 -5.62 -7.22
N ALA A 66 6.51 -6.53 -7.58
CA ALA A 66 7.30 -7.32 -6.64
C ALA A 66 8.16 -6.42 -5.73
N PHE A 67 8.77 -5.37 -6.28
CA PHE A 67 9.52 -4.38 -5.49
C PHE A 67 8.62 -3.66 -4.49
N ALA A 68 7.44 -3.19 -4.92
CA ALA A 68 6.47 -2.54 -4.03
C ALA A 68 5.96 -3.48 -2.93
N ILE A 69 5.65 -4.75 -3.26
CA ILE A 69 5.27 -5.77 -2.28
C ILE A 69 6.39 -6.01 -1.28
N ALA A 70 7.62 -6.21 -1.76
CA ALA A 70 8.78 -6.45 -0.93
C ALA A 70 9.03 -5.29 0.04
N TYR A 71 8.82 -4.05 -0.40
CA TYR A 71 8.88 -2.86 0.44
C TYR A 71 7.79 -2.91 1.53
N PHE A 72 6.54 -3.17 1.14
CA PHE A 72 5.36 -3.23 2.02
C PHE A 72 5.50 -4.25 3.17
N ILE A 73 6.12 -5.40 2.91
CA ILE A 73 6.32 -6.48 3.89
C ILE A 73 7.74 -6.49 4.48
N SER A 74 8.59 -5.55 4.08
CA SER A 74 10.00 -5.54 4.43
C SER A 74 10.15 -5.47 5.95
N PRO A 75 10.76 -6.48 6.60
CA PRO A 75 11.05 -6.41 8.03
C PRO A 75 12.14 -5.38 8.35
N ILE A 76 12.78 -4.80 7.32
CA ILE A 76 13.90 -3.86 7.42
C ILE A 76 13.41 -2.41 7.45
N ASP A 77 12.14 -2.10 7.19
CA ASP A 77 11.68 -0.73 7.41
C ASP A 77 11.72 -0.42 8.93
N LEU A 78 12.75 0.36 9.28
CA LEU A 78 13.34 0.63 10.60
C LEU A 78 12.44 1.41 11.55
N LEU A 79 11.12 1.22 11.47
CA LEU A 79 10.21 1.70 12.49
C LEU A 79 9.33 0.54 12.89
N PRO A 80 9.51 0.01 14.11
CA PRO A 80 8.64 -1.02 14.62
C PRO A 80 7.21 -0.53 14.42
N GLU A 81 6.36 -1.36 13.84
CA GLU A 81 4.93 -1.08 13.73
C GLU A 81 4.31 -0.76 15.10
N ALA A 82 4.99 -1.16 16.19
CA ALA A 82 4.72 -0.77 17.56
C ALA A 82 4.95 0.72 17.87
N ILE A 83 5.83 1.41 17.15
CA ILE A 83 6.18 2.83 17.35
C ILE A 83 5.35 3.74 16.45
N LEU A 84 5.15 3.40 15.17
CA LEU A 84 4.45 4.28 14.23
C LEU A 84 2.97 3.95 14.00
N GLY A 85 2.55 2.73 14.33
CA GLY A 85 1.24 2.23 13.96
C GLY A 85 0.97 2.32 12.44
N PRO A 86 -0.29 2.19 12.02
CA PRO A 86 -0.67 2.25 10.61
C PRO A 86 -0.38 3.56 9.88
N ALA A 87 -0.02 4.62 10.61
CA ALA A 87 0.39 5.86 10.00
C ALA A 87 1.66 5.69 9.15
N GLY A 88 2.47 4.65 9.40
CA GLY A 88 3.70 4.34 8.67
C GLY A 88 3.51 4.01 7.18
N TYR A 89 2.32 3.60 6.73
CA TYR A 89 2.10 3.12 5.36
C TYR A 89 2.06 4.20 4.25
N LEU A 90 2.35 5.47 4.56
CA LEU A 90 2.21 6.56 3.57
C LEU A 90 3.10 6.36 2.35
N ASP A 91 4.37 6.03 2.56
CA ASP A 91 5.31 5.80 1.48
C ASP A 91 5.06 4.47 0.76
N ASP A 92 4.58 3.45 1.47
CA ASP A 92 4.12 2.20 0.86
C ASP A 92 2.97 2.45 -0.12
N ILE A 93 1.98 3.25 0.27
CA ILE A 93 0.83 3.64 -0.57
C ILE A 93 1.30 4.39 -1.80
N VAL A 94 2.20 5.36 -1.62
CA VAL A 94 2.74 6.13 -2.74
C VAL A 94 3.51 5.22 -3.70
N LEU A 95 4.38 4.35 -3.19
CA LEU A 95 5.14 3.40 -4.01
C LEU A 95 4.23 2.43 -4.75
N ALA A 96 3.22 1.88 -4.07
CA ALA A 96 2.21 1.01 -4.65
C ALA A 96 1.47 1.72 -5.80
N THR A 97 1.02 2.94 -5.58
CA THR A 97 0.32 3.75 -6.59
C THR A 97 1.22 4.07 -7.79
N TYR A 98 2.51 4.38 -7.60
CA TYR A 98 3.44 4.56 -8.72
C TYR A 98 3.65 3.27 -9.53
N ALA A 99 3.74 2.12 -8.86
CA ALA A 99 3.81 0.83 -9.53
C ALA A 99 2.53 0.55 -10.33
N LEU A 100 1.35 0.78 -9.73
CA LEU A 100 0.05 0.60 -10.38
C LEU A 100 -0.16 1.53 -11.56
N ASN A 101 0.21 2.81 -11.45
CA ASN A 101 0.13 3.75 -12.56
C ASN A 101 0.94 3.25 -13.77
N SER A 102 2.12 2.71 -13.52
CA SER A 102 2.92 2.11 -14.59
C SER A 102 2.27 0.87 -15.21
N VAL A 103 1.60 0.04 -14.41
CA VAL A 103 0.84 -1.13 -14.90
C VAL A 103 -0.37 -0.68 -15.73
N MET A 104 -1.13 0.32 -15.27
CA MET A 104 -2.30 0.88 -15.97
C MET A 104 -1.96 1.38 -17.38
N THR A 105 -0.75 1.90 -17.59
CA THR A 105 -0.32 2.35 -18.93
C THR A 105 0.03 1.21 -19.90
N ARG A 106 0.18 -0.03 -19.42
CA ARG A 106 0.76 -1.16 -20.18
C ARG A 106 -0.05 -2.44 -20.13
N THR A 107 -1.11 -2.46 -19.34
CA THR A 107 -1.97 -3.61 -19.12
C THR A 107 -3.43 -3.17 -19.34
N PRO A 108 -4.27 -3.97 -20.02
CA PRO A 108 -5.69 -3.65 -20.19
C PRO A 108 -6.41 -3.43 -18.85
N ALA A 109 -7.28 -2.43 -18.78
CA ALA A 109 -7.99 -2.03 -17.55
C ALA A 109 -8.70 -3.19 -16.84
N HIS A 110 -9.37 -4.06 -17.59
CA HIS A 110 -10.12 -5.20 -17.05
C HIS A 110 -9.25 -6.18 -16.24
N VAL A 111 -7.92 -6.25 -16.50
CA VAL A 111 -6.98 -7.09 -15.74
C VAL A 111 -6.78 -6.53 -14.33
N LEU A 112 -6.78 -5.21 -14.19
CA LEU A 112 -6.67 -4.57 -12.88
C LEU A 112 -8.02 -4.60 -12.14
N GLU A 113 -9.10 -4.26 -12.85
CA GLU A 113 -10.45 -4.18 -12.27
C GLU A 113 -10.93 -5.52 -11.73
N LYS A 114 -10.63 -6.64 -12.41
CA LYS A 114 -11.04 -7.98 -11.93
C LYS A 114 -10.40 -8.38 -10.59
N HIS A 115 -9.29 -7.74 -10.20
CA HIS A 115 -8.57 -7.98 -8.95
C HIS A 115 -8.76 -6.88 -7.91
N TRP A 116 -9.44 -5.78 -8.27
CA TRP A 116 -9.66 -4.66 -7.36
C TRP A 116 -10.76 -4.99 -6.35
N VAL A 117 -10.49 -4.73 -5.07
CA VAL A 117 -11.39 -5.02 -3.94
C VAL A 117 -11.77 -3.76 -3.14
N GLY A 118 -11.32 -2.59 -3.59
CA GLY A 118 -11.66 -1.31 -2.99
C GLY A 118 -13.08 -0.88 -3.37
N GLU A 119 -13.63 0.04 -2.56
CA GLU A 119 -15.00 0.51 -2.74
C GLU A 119 -15.14 1.57 -3.84
N GLU A 120 -14.08 2.34 -4.07
CA GLU A 120 -14.02 3.41 -5.08
C GLU A 120 -13.45 2.89 -6.42
N ASP A 121 -13.61 3.67 -7.48
CA ASP A 121 -12.97 3.38 -8.77
C ASP A 121 -11.44 3.35 -8.63
N LEU A 122 -10.82 2.32 -9.20
CA LEU A 122 -9.38 2.11 -9.08
C LEU A 122 -8.55 3.24 -9.73
N PHE A 123 -8.96 3.72 -10.91
CA PHE A 123 -8.21 4.74 -11.65
C PHE A 123 -8.32 6.10 -10.97
N GLU A 124 -9.50 6.43 -10.43
CA GLU A 124 -9.70 7.63 -9.61
C GLU A 124 -8.91 7.55 -8.30
N THR A 125 -8.91 6.38 -7.64
CA THR A 125 -8.13 6.13 -6.42
C THR A 125 -6.64 6.37 -6.66
N VAL A 126 -6.09 5.76 -7.72
CA VAL A 126 -4.67 5.92 -8.08
C VAL A 126 -4.34 7.37 -8.39
N ARG A 127 -5.19 8.06 -9.18
CA ARG A 127 -4.99 9.48 -9.51
C ARG A 127 -4.97 10.36 -8.26
N ARG A 128 -5.93 10.18 -7.36
CA ARG A 128 -6.05 10.96 -6.11
C ARG A 128 -4.83 10.79 -5.21
N VAL A 129 -4.28 9.58 -5.12
CA VAL A 129 -3.04 9.33 -4.36
C VAL A 129 -1.85 10.01 -5.03
N LEU A 130 -1.73 9.94 -6.37
CA LEU A 130 -0.65 10.61 -7.10
C LEU A 130 -0.68 12.13 -6.90
N ASP A 131 -1.86 12.74 -6.88
CA ASP A 131 -2.03 14.20 -6.73
C ASP A 131 -1.47 14.72 -5.40
N VAL A 132 -1.40 13.88 -4.36
CA VAL A 132 -0.88 14.25 -3.03
C VAL A 132 0.41 13.52 -2.66
N ALA A 133 1.00 12.76 -3.58
CA ALA A 133 2.11 11.85 -3.31
C ALA A 133 3.36 12.57 -2.77
N ASP A 134 3.71 13.72 -3.34
CA ASP A 134 4.89 14.49 -2.92
C ASP A 134 4.76 14.99 -1.47
N GLU A 135 3.56 15.42 -1.09
CA GLU A 135 3.26 15.82 0.29
C GLU A 135 3.27 14.63 1.25
N MET A 136 2.73 13.48 0.83
CA MET A 136 2.74 12.25 1.62
C MET A 136 4.17 11.76 1.88
N ILE A 137 5.03 11.77 0.86
CA ILE A 137 6.46 11.40 0.98
C ILE A 137 7.15 12.36 1.97
N GLY A 138 6.94 13.67 1.82
CA GLY A 138 7.51 14.66 2.74
C GLY A 138 7.10 14.41 4.20
N ALA A 139 5.80 14.19 4.43
CA ALA A 139 5.27 13.88 5.76
C ALA A 139 5.81 12.54 6.31
N GLY A 140 5.87 11.51 5.47
CA GLY A 140 6.38 10.18 5.79
C GLY A 140 7.86 10.24 6.21
N LEU A 141 8.72 10.79 5.34
CA LEU A 141 10.16 10.88 5.57
C LEU A 141 10.51 11.71 6.80
N ILE A 142 9.89 12.89 6.98
CA ILE A 142 10.13 13.75 8.15
C ILE A 142 9.80 12.99 9.44
N ARG A 143 8.71 12.23 9.44
CA ARG A 143 8.31 11.45 10.60
C ARG A 143 9.26 10.28 10.86
N LYS A 144 9.73 9.59 9.80
CA LYS A 144 10.77 8.56 9.95
C LYS A 144 12.03 9.13 10.59
N ILE A 145 12.49 10.29 10.12
CA ILE A 145 13.66 10.99 10.68
C ILE A 145 13.42 11.38 12.15
N ARG A 146 12.26 11.98 12.48
CA ARG A 146 11.93 12.36 13.86
C ARG A 146 11.92 11.16 14.80
N ALA A 147 11.41 10.02 14.37
CA ALA A 147 11.39 8.82 15.20
C ALA A 147 12.80 8.26 15.45
N MET A 148 13.70 8.32 14.44
CA MET A 148 15.12 7.94 14.62
C MET A 148 15.86 8.88 15.59
N LEU A 149 15.57 10.18 15.54
CA LEU A 149 16.25 11.19 16.35
C LEU A 149 15.64 11.38 17.75
N GLY A 150 14.36 11.03 17.94
CA GLY A 150 13.59 11.21 19.17
C GLY A 150 13.64 10.04 20.15
N GLY A 151 14.32 8.94 19.80
CA GLY A 151 14.54 7.80 20.69
C GLY A 151 15.58 8.13 21.77
N LYS A 152 15.11 8.60 22.94
CA LYS A 152 15.78 8.44 24.24
C LYS A 152 14.86 7.65 25.16
#